data_AF-A0A519QXC6-F1
#
_entry.id   AF-A0A519QXC6-F1
#
_cell.length_a   1.000
_cell.length_b   1.000
_cell.length_c   1.000
_cell.angle_alpha   90.00
_cell.angle_beta   90.00
_cell.angle_gamma   90.00
#
_symmetry.space_group_name_H-M   'P 1'
#
loop_
_entity.id
_entity.type
_entity.pdbx_description
1 polymer ?
#
loop_
_entity_poly.entity_id
_entity_poly.type
_entity_poly.pdbx_seq_one_letter_code
_entity_poly.pdbx_strand_id
1 'polypeptide(L)'
;MSLTELEQHVYAYYVATDAAQFSAAPRFYPHGELTLIFADKVQVATRKFGRQVHSKSKAAAIVLIDKLIEAGAYSTKQNEFGGSMHQFQEPAYKAFLKAEQDSNPILQQAKAAGPEFWETAFAKLTEQ
;
A
#
# COMPACT_ATOMS: atom_id res chain seq x y z
N MET A 1 3.70 -7.87 10.78
CA MET A 1 3.52 -6.80 11.79
C MET A 1 2.11 -6.26 11.67
N SER A 2 1.44 -5.94 12.79
CA SER A 2 0.11 -5.32 12.75
C SER A 2 0.26 -3.81 12.60
N LEU A 3 -0.42 -3.22 11.62
CA LEU A 3 -0.44 -1.77 11.40
C LEU A 3 -1.20 -1.08 12.55
N THR A 4 -0.72 0.09 12.98
CA THR A 4 -1.50 1.01 13.82
C THR A 4 -2.74 1.52 13.07
N GLU A 5 -3.72 2.07 13.79
CA GLU A 5 -4.95 2.58 13.16
C GLU A 5 -4.65 3.64 12.08
N LEU A 6 -3.74 4.57 12.35
CA LEU A 6 -3.30 5.56 11.37
C LEU A 6 -2.64 4.92 10.13
N GLU A 7 -1.78 3.93 10.34
CA GLU A 7 -1.13 3.20 9.24
C GLU A 7 -2.12 2.38 8.41
N GLN A 8 -3.15 1.80 9.04
CA GLN A 8 -4.23 1.10 8.33
C GLN A 8 -5.01 2.06 7.43
N HIS A 9 -5.29 3.28 7.90
CA HIS A 9 -5.97 4.31 7.10
C HIS A 9 -5.08 4.81 5.96
N VAL A 10 -3.77 4.99 6.18
CA VAL A 10 -2.81 5.33 5.13
C VAL A 10 -2.75 4.27 4.05
N TYR A 11 -2.68 3.00 4.46
CA TYR A 11 -2.72 1.86 3.56
C TYR A 11 -4.02 1.82 2.75
N ALA A 12 -5.17 1.91 3.42
CA ALA A 12 -6.47 1.89 2.77
C ALA A 12 -6.62 3.05 1.77
N TYR A 13 -6.23 4.26 2.16
CA TYR A 13 -6.26 5.42 1.27
C TYR A 13 -5.48 5.18 -0.02
N TYR A 14 -4.24 4.68 0.08
CA TYR A 14 -3.43 4.39 -1.10
C TYR A 14 -4.06 3.32 -2.01
N VAL A 15 -4.64 2.26 -1.43
CA VAL A 15 -5.36 1.20 -2.17
C VAL A 15 -6.61 1.75 -2.87
N ALA A 16 -7.28 2.75 -2.29
CA ALA A 16 -8.46 3.39 -2.87
C ALA A 16 -8.15 4.31 -4.05
N THR A 17 -7.00 4.99 -4.04
CA THR A 17 -6.72 6.09 -4.98
C THR A 17 -5.70 5.71 -6.05
N ASP A 18 -4.45 5.53 -5.65
CA ASP A 18 -3.31 5.54 -6.56
C ASP A 18 -2.79 4.13 -6.89
N ALA A 19 -3.10 3.14 -6.05
CA ALA A 19 -2.62 1.77 -6.26
C ALA A 19 -3.05 1.18 -7.61
N ALA A 20 -4.25 1.48 -8.10
CA ALA A 20 -4.74 0.98 -9.39
C ALA A 20 -3.92 1.49 -10.59
N GLN A 21 -3.20 2.61 -10.44
CA GLN A 21 -2.36 3.20 -11.49
C GLN A 21 -0.92 2.67 -11.46
N PHE A 22 -0.59 1.82 -10.49
CA PHE A 22 0.75 1.28 -10.37
C PHE A 22 1.07 0.34 -11.55
N SER A 23 2.21 0.60 -12.18
CA SER A 23 2.83 -0.26 -13.16
C SER A 23 4.34 -0.29 -12.90
N ALA A 24 4.94 -1.46 -13.10
CA ALA A 24 6.37 -1.67 -12.96
C ALA A 24 6.92 -2.35 -14.21
N ALA A 25 8.18 -2.08 -14.53
CA ALA A 25 8.86 -2.79 -15.60
C ALA A 25 8.95 -4.29 -15.27
N PRO A 26 8.91 -5.19 -16.27
CA PRO A 26 8.94 -6.65 -16.06
C PRO A 26 10.33 -7.18 -15.66
N ARG A 27 11.00 -6.52 -14.71
CA ARG A 27 12.29 -6.91 -14.14
C ARG A 27 12.14 -7.40 -12.70
N PHE A 28 13.21 -7.97 -12.19
CA PHE A 28 13.31 -8.40 -10.81
C PHE A 28 13.78 -7.25 -9.92
N TYR A 29 13.06 -7.03 -8.82
CA TYR A 29 13.34 -5.99 -7.83
C TYR A 29 13.69 -6.63 -6.48
N PRO A 30 14.75 -6.19 -5.78
CA PRO A 30 14.95 -6.61 -4.40
C PRO A 30 13.87 -6.01 -3.49
N HIS A 31 13.54 -6.70 -2.39
CA HIS A 31 12.52 -6.26 -1.44
C HIS A 31 12.74 -4.82 -0.92
N GLY A 32 13.99 -4.44 -0.67
CA GLY A 32 14.35 -3.09 -0.24
C GLY A 32 14.00 -2.02 -1.28
N GLU A 33 14.21 -2.30 -2.57
CA GLU A 33 13.85 -1.37 -3.66
C GLU A 33 12.33 -1.25 -3.77
N LEU A 34 11.59 -2.37 -3.68
CA LEU A 34 10.12 -2.33 -3.62
C LEU A 34 9.61 -1.47 -2.47
N THR A 35 10.23 -1.61 -1.29
CA THR A 35 9.86 -0.82 -0.10
C THR A 35 10.03 0.67 -0.37
N LEU A 36 11.11 1.09 -1.02
CA LEU A 36 11.34 2.49 -1.38
C LEU A 36 10.33 2.99 -2.43
N ILE A 37 10.06 2.18 -3.47
CA ILE A 37 9.10 2.52 -4.53
C ILE A 37 7.70 2.74 -3.95
N PHE A 38 7.19 1.80 -3.17
CA PHE A 38 5.85 1.93 -2.59
C PHE A 38 5.78 2.99 -1.50
N ALA A 39 6.82 3.15 -0.68
CA ALA A 39 6.84 4.21 0.33
C ALA A 39 6.73 5.59 -0.32
N ASP A 40 7.47 5.85 -1.41
CA ASP A 40 7.37 7.11 -2.15
C ASP A 40 5.94 7.34 -2.70
N LYS A 41 5.33 6.31 -3.31
CA LYS A 41 3.96 6.41 -3.84
C LYS A 41 2.92 6.68 -2.75
N VAL A 42 2.99 5.95 -1.63
CA VAL A 42 2.09 6.15 -0.49
C VAL A 42 2.30 7.54 0.11
N GLN A 43 3.55 8.00 0.20
CA GLN A 43 3.89 9.33 0.69
C GLN A 43 3.30 10.42 -0.22
N VAL A 44 3.43 10.30 -1.54
CA VAL A 44 2.85 11.26 -2.50
C VAL A 44 1.33 11.30 -2.40
N ALA A 45 0.68 10.13 -2.29
CA ALA A 45 -0.77 10.05 -2.16
C ALA A 45 -1.29 10.73 -0.88
N THR A 46 -0.57 10.56 0.23
CA THR A 46 -1.01 11.02 1.56
C THR A 46 -0.46 12.39 1.99
N ARG A 47 0.41 13.01 1.20
CA ARG A 47 1.08 14.29 1.55
C ARG A 47 0.13 15.41 1.96
N LYS A 48 -1.08 15.46 1.39
CA LYS A 48 -2.08 16.50 1.65
C LYS A 48 -2.68 16.45 3.06
N PHE A 49 -2.55 15.32 3.76
CA PHE A 49 -3.07 15.12 5.12
C PHE A 49 -2.05 15.44 6.22
N GLY A 50 -0.89 15.99 5.84
CA GLY A 50 0.12 16.48 6.78
C GLY A 50 1.22 15.48 7.15
N ARG A 51 2.21 15.98 7.91
CA ARG A 51 3.49 15.29 8.18
C ARG A 51 3.33 13.95 8.90
N GLN A 52 2.41 13.90 9.87
CA GLN A 52 2.18 12.70 10.66
C GLN A 52 1.71 11.53 9.78
N VAL A 53 0.75 11.79 8.88
CA VAL A 53 0.17 10.78 7.98
C VAL A 53 1.22 10.24 7.00
N HIS A 54 1.89 11.10 6.24
CA HIS A 54 2.83 10.61 5.22
C HIS A 54 4.12 10.00 5.83
N SER A 55 4.43 10.27 7.11
CA SER A 55 5.53 9.60 7.84
C SER A 55 5.29 8.09 8.04
N LYS A 56 4.02 7.66 7.92
CA LYS A 56 3.60 6.25 8.04
C LYS A 56 3.68 5.47 6.72
N SER A 57 4.07 6.12 5.64
CA SER A 57 4.19 5.54 4.30
C SER A 57 5.02 4.26 4.25
N LYS A 58 6.16 4.21 4.95
CA LYS A 58 7.04 3.03 4.96
C LYS A 58 6.37 1.80 5.58
N ALA A 59 5.66 1.97 6.69
CA ALA A 59 4.98 0.86 7.36
C ALA A 59 3.86 0.29 6.49
N ALA A 60 3.06 1.18 5.89
CA ALA A 60 2.01 0.79 4.94
C ALA A 60 2.59 0.10 3.69
N ALA A 61 3.73 0.58 3.17
CA ALA A 61 4.41 -0.01 2.01
C ALA A 61 4.92 -1.42 2.28
N ILE A 62 5.54 -1.67 3.43
CA ILE A 62 6.03 -3.01 3.81
C ILE A 62 4.87 -4.00 3.85
N VAL A 63 3.79 -3.67 4.55
CA VAL A 63 2.62 -4.56 4.64
C VAL A 63 1.95 -4.77 3.29
N LEU A 64 1.90 -3.75 2.43
CA LEU A 64 1.41 -3.91 1.06
C LEU A 64 2.28 -4.91 0.29
N ILE A 65 3.60 -4.79 0.35
CA ILE A 65 4.52 -5.69 -0.38
C ILE A 65 4.39 -7.11 0.14
N ASP A 66 4.37 -7.32 1.45
CA ASP A 66 4.20 -8.64 2.06
C ASP A 66 2.89 -9.29 1.58
N LYS A 67 1.77 -8.57 1.65
CA LYS A 67 0.47 -9.04 1.14
C LYS A 67 0.48 -9.34 -0.35
N LEU A 68 1.17 -8.51 -1.15
CA LEU A 68 1.28 -8.72 -2.60
C LEU A 68 2.11 -9.96 -2.94
N ILE A 69 3.18 -10.22 -2.20
CA ILE A 69 3.99 -11.43 -2.35
C ILE A 69 3.15 -12.65 -1.96
N GLU A 70 2.45 -12.61 -0.83
CA GLU A 70 1.55 -13.68 -0.38
C GLU A 70 0.42 -13.97 -1.38
N ALA A 71 -0.13 -12.92 -2.01
CA ALA A 71 -1.17 -13.04 -3.04
C ALA A 71 -0.64 -13.47 -4.42
N GLY A 72 0.68 -13.66 -4.58
CA GLY A 72 1.29 -14.04 -5.86
C GLY A 72 1.38 -12.90 -6.88
N ALA A 73 1.17 -11.65 -6.46
CA ALA A 73 1.40 -10.47 -7.31
C ALA A 73 2.90 -10.23 -7.61
N TYR A 74 3.78 -10.95 -6.91
CA TYR A 74 5.20 -11.01 -7.21
C TYR A 74 5.71 -12.44 -7.34
N SER A 75 6.37 -12.73 -8.45
CA SER A 75 7.15 -13.96 -8.60
C SER A 75 8.48 -13.80 -7.89
N THR A 76 8.76 -14.66 -6.90
CA THR A 76 9.97 -14.56 -6.08
C THR A 76 11.03 -15.55 -6.54
N LYS A 77 12.26 -15.08 -6.71
CA LYS A 77 13.45 -15.91 -6.98
C LYS A 77 14.57 -15.54 -6.02
N GLN A 78 15.27 -16.55 -5.52
CA GLN A 78 16.48 -16.35 -4.71
C GLN A 78 17.68 -16.03 -5.62
N ASN A 79 18.45 -15.01 -5.28
CA ASN A 79 19.68 -14.67 -6.00
C ASN A 79 20.89 -15.40 -5.41
N GLU A 80 22.00 -15.38 -6.14
CA GLU A 80 23.25 -16.06 -5.75
C GLU A 80 23.92 -15.47 -4.49
N PHE A 81 23.45 -14.30 -4.04
CA PHE A 81 23.96 -13.58 -2.86
C PHE A 81 23.04 -13.76 -1.63
N GLY A 82 22.07 -14.68 -1.68
CA GLY A 82 21.18 -14.99 -0.56
C GLY A 82 19.99 -14.03 -0.37
N GLY A 83 19.75 -13.11 -1.30
CA GLY A 83 18.61 -12.19 -1.31
C GLY A 83 17.43 -12.66 -2.15
N SER A 84 16.22 -12.22 -1.80
CA SER A 84 14.99 -12.46 -2.57
C SER A 84 14.74 -11.33 -3.57
N MET A 85 14.45 -11.72 -4.81
CA MET A 85 14.10 -10.83 -5.91
C MET A 85 12.66 -11.09 -6.34
N HIS A 86 11.92 -10.03 -6.61
CA HIS A 86 10.48 -10.05 -6.87
C HIS A 86 10.17 -9.44 -8.23
N GLN A 87 9.53 -10.20 -9.12
CA GLN A 87 9.08 -9.72 -10.42
C GLN A 87 7.58 -9.46 -10.41
N PHE A 88 7.18 -8.26 -10.82
CA PHE A 88 5.78 -7.81 -10.82
C PHE A 88 4.90 -8.63 -11.76
N GLN A 89 3.74 -9.06 -11.26
CA GLN A 89 2.72 -9.81 -12.00
C GLN A 89 1.42 -8.99 -12.04
N GLU A 90 1.22 -8.23 -13.12
CA GLU A 90 0.09 -7.32 -13.26
C GLU A 90 -1.30 -7.98 -13.07
N PRO A 91 -1.59 -9.18 -13.61
CA PRO A 91 -2.89 -9.81 -13.43
C PRO A 91 -3.19 -10.12 -11.95
N ALA A 92 -2.21 -10.67 -11.23
CA ALA A 92 -2.35 -11.01 -9.83
C ALA A 92 -2.40 -9.75 -8.94
N TYR A 93 -1.67 -8.70 -9.30
CA TYR A 93 -1.76 -7.39 -8.64
C TYR A 93 -3.17 -6.79 -8.72
N LYS A 94 -3.78 -6.78 -9.92
CA LYS A 94 -5.15 -6.27 -10.11
C LYS A 94 -6.18 -7.11 -9.36
N ALA A 95 -6.01 -8.43 -9.35
CA ALA A 95 -6.88 -9.33 -8.59
C ALA A 95 -6.78 -9.06 -7.08
N PHE A 96 -5.56 -8.88 -6.56
CA PHE A 96 -5.33 -8.50 -5.16
C PHE A 96 -6.00 -7.16 -4.83
N LEU A 97 -5.79 -6.12 -5.64
CA LEU A 97 -6.37 -4.80 -5.37
C LEU A 97 -7.89 -4.86 -5.30
N LYS A 98 -8.53 -5.60 -6.21
CA LYS A 98 -9.99 -5.78 -6.18
C LYS A 98 -10.45 -6.50 -4.92
N ALA A 99 -9.78 -7.60 -4.55
CA ALA A 99 -10.11 -8.35 -3.34
C ALA A 99 -9.93 -7.50 -2.07
N GLU A 100 -8.87 -6.69 -2.00
CA GLU A 100 -8.61 -5.79 -0.88
C GLU A 100 -9.65 -4.65 -0.85
N GLN A 101 -10.04 -4.10 -2.00
CA GLN A 101 -11.10 -3.09 -2.11
C GLN A 101 -12.49 -3.59 -1.70
N ASP A 102 -12.74 -4.89 -1.86
CA ASP A 102 -13.99 -5.52 -1.48
C ASP A 102 -13.99 -5.96 0.00
N SER A 103 -12.84 -6.37 0.55
CA SER A 103 -12.73 -6.90 1.92
C SER A 103 -12.36 -5.88 3.00
N ASN A 104 -11.67 -4.80 2.65
CA ASN A 104 -11.14 -3.87 3.66
C ASN A 104 -12.27 -3.00 4.28
N PRO A 105 -12.50 -3.07 5.60
CA PRO A 105 -13.61 -2.36 6.25
C PRO A 105 -13.47 -0.84 6.17
N ILE A 106 -12.25 -0.29 6.18
CA ILE A 106 -12.01 1.16 6.05
C ILE A 106 -12.44 1.62 4.66
N LEU A 107 -12.18 0.81 3.62
CA LEU A 107 -12.61 1.12 2.25
C LEU A 107 -14.13 1.09 2.10
N GLN A 108 -14.80 0.15 2.77
CA GLN A 108 -16.27 0.10 2.80
C GLN A 108 -16.86 1.32 3.53
N GLN A 109 -16.27 1.72 4.66
CA GLN A 109 -16.65 2.94 5.37
C GLN A 109 -16.44 4.19 4.51
N ALA A 110 -15.29 4.30 3.82
CA ALA A 110 -15.01 5.40 2.92
C ALA A 110 -16.01 5.49 1.75
N LYS A 111 -16.37 4.35 1.15
CA LYS A 111 -17.40 4.26 0.10
C LYS A 111 -18.77 4.73 0.61
N ALA A 112 -19.12 4.44 1.86
CA ALA A 112 -20.40 4.82 2.45
C ALA A 112 -20.44 6.30 2.91
N ALA A 113 -19.34 6.82 3.45
CA ALA A 113 -19.27 8.17 4.03
C ALA A 113 -18.95 9.27 3.00
N GLY A 114 -18.41 8.92 1.84
CA GLY A 114 -18.16 9.87 0.75
C GLY A 114 -16.82 10.60 0.84
N PRO A 115 -16.63 11.68 0.04
CA PRO A 115 -15.31 12.28 -0.21
C PRO A 115 -14.63 12.90 1.02
N GLU A 116 -15.41 13.35 2.02
CA GLU A 116 -14.89 13.98 3.24
C GLU A 116 -14.38 12.98 4.29
N PHE A 117 -14.67 11.68 4.10
CA PHE A 117 -14.29 10.62 5.04
C PHE A 117 -12.81 10.66 5.38
N TRP A 118 -11.95 10.78 4.37
CA TRP A 118 -10.50 10.73 4.55
C TRP A 118 -9.97 11.93 5.32
N GLU A 119 -10.48 13.12 5.05
CA GLU A 119 -10.07 14.34 5.76
C GLU A 119 -10.46 14.27 7.22
N THR A 120 -11.68 13.81 7.51
CA THR A 120 -12.18 13.67 8.89
C THR A 120 -11.44 12.55 9.64
N ALA A 121 -11.22 11.40 9.00
CA ALA A 121 -10.52 10.28 9.59
C ALA A 121 -9.06 10.63 9.92
N PHE A 122 -8.32 11.22 8.98
CA PHE A 122 -6.94 11.61 9.22
C PHE A 122 -6.81 12.77 10.22
N ALA A 123 -7.72 13.74 10.22
CA ALA A 123 -7.75 14.78 11.25
C ALA A 123 -7.88 14.14 12.65
N LYS A 124 -8.91 13.31 12.85
CA LYS A 124 -9.15 12.64 14.14
C LYS A 124 -7.98 11.77 14.61
N LEU A 125 -7.31 11.08 13.69
CA LEU A 125 -6.20 10.18 14.01
C LEU A 125 -4.85 10.89 14.22
N THR A 126 -4.76 12.17 13.87
CA THR A 126 -3.54 12.99 14.06
C THR A 126 -3.65 14.01 15.19
N GLU A 127 -4.88 14.24 15.69
CA GLU A 127 -5.17 15.01 16.90
C GLU A 127 -5.06 14.19 18.20
N GLN A 128 -4.94 12.86 18.10
CA GLN A 128 -4.67 11.95 19.23
C GLN A 128 -3.18 11.91 19.57
#